data_AF-A0A917WVY1-F1
#
_entry.id   AF-A0A917WVY1-F1
#
_cell.length_a   1.000
_cell.length_b   1.000
_cell.length_c   1.000
_cell.angle_alpha   90.00
_cell.angle_beta   90.00
_cell.angle_gamma   90.00
#
_symmetry.space_group_name_H-M   'P 1'
#
loop_
_entity.id
_entity.type
_entity.pdbx_description
1 polymer ?
#
loop_
_entity_poly.entity_id
_entity_poly.type
_entity_poly.pdbx_seq_one_letter_code
_entity_poly.pdbx_strand_id
1 'polypeptide(L)'
;MKNRILVVLLLLFVSIFAAGCSQESESNKNAIETYLEKEFNGPNDQLSTILDQGPHSTELDEYLEENYGDIITDLDQFINSNYVLVFLRDAHFNGYQLGSKNINIQKTENTQSNLYDYEVEVEYRKDEQTSTTIVSGKINLDENGDISRIRKMDGQKLSEELNN
;
A
#
# COMPACT_ATOMS: atom_id res chain seq x y z
N MET A 1 -12.91 16.41 56.79
CA MET A 1 -12.64 16.72 55.36
C MET A 1 -11.34 16.06 54.89
N LYS A 2 -11.25 14.72 54.85
CA LYS A 2 -10.00 14.03 54.44
C LYS A 2 -10.17 12.87 53.45
N ASN A 3 -11.40 12.50 53.10
CA ASN A 3 -11.66 11.34 52.24
C ASN A 3 -12.29 11.72 50.88
N ARG A 4 -12.39 13.00 50.55
CA ARG A 4 -12.95 13.47 49.26
C ARG A 4 -11.88 13.76 48.19
N ILE A 5 -10.61 13.88 48.59
CA ILE A 5 -9.48 14.19 47.68
C ILE A 5 -8.93 12.91 47.02
N LEU A 6 -9.00 11.76 47.70
CA LEU A 6 -8.47 10.49 47.18
C LEU A 6 -9.30 9.92 46.02
N VAL A 7 -10.62 10.16 46.00
CA VAL A 7 -11.53 9.65 44.95
C VAL A 7 -11.37 10.43 43.63
N VAL A 8 -10.96 11.70 43.69
CA VAL A 8 -10.75 12.55 42.50
C VAL A 8 -9.45 12.19 41.77
N LEU A 9 -8.43 11.73 42.50
CA LEU A 9 -7.14 11.30 41.92
C LEU A 9 -7.21 9.96 41.18
N LEU A 10 -8.16 9.08 41.53
CA LEU A 10 -8.34 7.79 40.85
C LEU A 10 -9.09 7.90 39.52
N LEU A 11 -9.87 8.96 39.31
CA LEU A 11 -10.66 9.18 38.09
C LEU A 11 -9.87 9.87 36.97
N LEU A 12 -8.71 10.46 37.26
CA LEU A 12 -7.86 11.15 36.27
C LEU A 12 -6.88 10.23 35.52
N PHE A 13 -6.75 8.96 35.93
CA PHE A 13 -5.85 8.00 35.28
C PHE A 13 -6.51 7.21 34.12
N VAL A 14 -7.83 7.28 33.97
CA VAL A 14 -8.57 6.43 33.00
C VAL A 14 -8.75 7.12 31.64
N SER A 15 -8.43 8.41 31.50
CA SER A 15 -8.76 9.20 30.31
C SER A 15 -7.67 9.29 29.22
N ILE A 16 -6.53 8.61 29.34
CA ILE A 16 -5.41 8.75 28.37
C ILE A 16 -5.44 7.69 27.25
N PHE A 17 -6.24 6.62 27.35
CA PHE A 17 -6.15 5.50 26.40
C PHE A 17 -6.88 5.67 25.05
N ALA A 18 -7.64 6.75 24.84
CA ALA A 18 -8.45 6.88 23.61
C ALA A 18 -7.72 7.54 22.42
N ALA A 19 -6.60 8.23 22.63
CA ALA A 19 -5.90 8.95 21.56
C ALA A 19 -4.94 8.05 20.73
N GLY A 20 -4.53 6.91 21.27
CA GLY A 20 -3.60 5.99 20.58
C GLY A 20 -4.24 5.26 19.41
N CYS A 21 -5.47 4.74 19.57
CA CYS A 21 -6.11 3.94 18.53
C CYS A 21 -6.47 4.74 17.26
N SER A 22 -6.80 6.03 17.39
CA SER A 22 -7.05 6.88 16.21
C SER A 22 -5.77 7.16 15.43
N GLN A 23 -4.66 7.41 16.13
CA GLN A 23 -3.36 7.69 15.51
C GLN A 23 -2.78 6.44 14.83
N GLU A 24 -2.91 5.28 15.46
CA GLU A 24 -2.53 3.97 14.88
C GLU A 24 -3.34 3.69 13.61
N SER A 25 -4.66 3.93 13.63
CA SER A 25 -5.51 3.68 12.46
C SER A 25 -5.17 4.55 11.24
N GLU A 26 -4.69 5.77 11.48
CA GLU A 26 -4.28 6.69 10.42
C GLU A 26 -2.92 6.31 9.84
N SER A 27 -1.93 6.05 10.71
CA SER A 27 -0.60 5.57 10.30
C SER A 27 -0.67 4.30 9.46
N ASN A 28 -1.53 3.37 9.87
CA ASN A 28 -1.75 2.12 9.16
C ASN A 28 -2.33 2.33 7.75
N LYS A 29 -3.26 3.27 7.60
CA LYS A 29 -3.80 3.61 6.27
C LYS A 29 -2.73 4.25 5.39
N ASN A 30 -1.86 5.09 5.96
CA ASN A 30 -0.79 5.75 5.22
C ASN A 30 0.21 4.75 4.62
N ALA A 31 0.57 3.68 5.34
CA ALA A 31 1.46 2.64 4.81
C ALA A 31 0.82 1.93 3.60
N ILE A 32 -0.47 1.59 3.70
CA ILE A 32 -1.23 0.96 2.61
C ILE A 32 -1.37 1.93 1.43
N GLU A 33 -1.73 3.18 1.67
CA GLU A 33 -1.87 4.21 0.64
C GLU A 33 -0.54 4.42 -0.10
N THR A 34 0.57 4.53 0.64
CA THR A 34 1.92 4.65 0.06
C THR A 34 2.26 3.47 -0.85
N TYR A 35 1.96 2.24 -0.42
CA TYR A 35 2.17 1.05 -1.24
C TYR A 35 1.32 1.08 -2.52
N LEU A 36 0.03 1.43 -2.41
CA LEU A 36 -0.88 1.50 -3.55
C LEU A 36 -0.48 2.61 -4.52
N GLU A 37 -0.06 3.78 -4.02
CA GLU A 37 0.47 4.86 -4.85
C GLU A 37 1.72 4.43 -5.60
N LYS A 38 2.63 3.69 -4.95
CA LYS A 38 3.84 3.16 -5.59
C LYS A 38 3.56 2.07 -6.62
N GLU A 39 2.49 1.30 -6.45
CA GLU A 39 2.10 0.24 -7.38
C GLU A 39 1.28 0.75 -8.58
N PHE A 40 0.48 1.81 -8.38
CA PHE A 40 -0.49 2.29 -9.39
C PHE A 40 -0.16 3.68 -9.97
N ASN A 41 1.04 4.22 -9.74
CA ASN A 41 1.54 5.41 -10.41
C ASN A 41 2.89 5.15 -11.10
N GLY A 42 2.97 5.41 -12.40
CA GLY A 42 4.19 5.26 -13.19
C GLY A 42 4.06 4.23 -14.33
N PRO A 43 5.17 3.68 -14.85
CA PRO A 43 6.54 3.85 -14.36
C PRO A 43 7.04 5.30 -14.55
N ASN A 44 7.80 5.84 -13.61
CA ASN A 44 8.48 7.13 -13.81
C ASN A 44 9.79 6.94 -14.59
N ASP A 45 10.42 8.04 -15.02
CA ASP A 45 11.66 8.00 -15.82
C ASP A 45 12.79 7.20 -15.15
N GLN A 46 12.92 7.29 -13.82
CA GLN A 46 13.91 6.53 -13.06
C GLN A 46 13.64 5.03 -13.15
N LEU A 47 12.42 4.60 -12.83
CA LEU A 47 12.03 3.20 -12.87
C LEU A 47 12.11 2.65 -14.30
N SER A 48 11.67 3.40 -15.32
CA SER A 48 11.80 3.01 -16.71
C SER A 48 13.26 2.78 -17.12
N THR A 49 14.16 3.69 -16.73
CA THR A 49 15.61 3.55 -17.00
C THR A 49 16.19 2.29 -16.33
N ILE A 50 15.74 1.99 -15.11
CA ILE A 50 16.18 0.80 -14.37
C ILE A 50 15.64 -0.47 -15.04
N LEU A 51 14.36 -0.50 -15.43
CA LEU A 51 13.74 -1.66 -16.08
C LEU A 51 14.35 -1.98 -17.46
N ASP A 52 14.84 -0.97 -18.19
CA ASP A 52 15.55 -1.15 -19.45
C ASP A 52 16.89 -1.89 -19.31
N GLN A 53 17.48 -1.90 -18.10
CA GLN A 53 18.70 -2.66 -17.81
C GLN A 53 18.42 -4.16 -17.57
N GLY A 54 17.15 -4.51 -17.33
CA GLY A 54 16.69 -5.88 -17.09
C GLY A 54 16.24 -6.14 -15.65
N PRO A 55 15.69 -7.33 -15.37
CA PRO A 55 14.98 -7.62 -14.11
C PRO A 55 15.87 -7.91 -12.90
N HIS A 56 17.20 -7.83 -13.03
CA HIS A 56 18.18 -8.24 -12.00
C HIS A 56 19.33 -7.23 -11.85
N SER A 57 19.08 -5.94 -12.11
CA SER A 57 20.07 -4.90 -11.87
C SER A 57 20.17 -4.56 -10.39
N THR A 58 21.36 -4.19 -9.92
CA THR A 58 21.56 -3.72 -8.53
C THR A 58 20.74 -2.44 -8.27
N GLU A 59 20.60 -1.61 -9.30
CA GLU A 59 19.78 -0.41 -9.28
C GLU A 59 18.29 -0.71 -9.05
N LEU A 60 17.79 -1.87 -9.52
CA LEU A 60 16.43 -2.30 -9.23
C LEU A 60 16.28 -2.73 -7.78
N ASP A 61 17.24 -3.45 -7.22
CA ASP A 61 17.24 -3.84 -5.82
C ASP A 61 17.26 -2.60 -4.91
N GLU A 62 18.11 -1.61 -5.22
CA GLU A 62 18.17 -0.33 -4.51
C GLU A 62 16.86 0.47 -4.61
N TYR A 63 16.26 0.52 -5.80
CA TYR A 63 14.96 1.18 -6.00
C TYR A 63 13.86 0.53 -5.16
N LEU A 64 13.83 -0.80 -5.13
CA LEU A 64 12.84 -1.55 -4.36
C LEU A 64 13.01 -1.32 -2.86
N GLU A 65 14.24 -1.32 -2.36
CA GLU A 65 14.52 -1.03 -0.94
C GLU A 65 14.09 0.41 -0.58
N GLU A 66 14.50 1.41 -1.37
CA GLU A 66 14.16 2.82 -1.12
C GLU A 66 12.64 3.06 -1.18
N ASN A 67 11.93 2.36 -2.06
CA ASN A 67 10.49 2.57 -2.25
C ASN A 67 9.63 1.66 -1.38
N TYR A 68 10.09 0.51 -0.92
CA TYR A 68 9.21 -0.43 -0.22
C TYR A 68 9.75 -0.89 1.14
N GLY A 69 11.06 -0.79 1.39
CA GLY A 69 11.71 -1.34 2.60
C GLY A 69 11.14 -0.78 3.90
N ASP A 70 10.80 0.51 3.94
CA ASP A 70 10.27 1.17 5.14
C ASP A 70 8.79 0.85 5.45
N ILE A 71 8.07 0.19 4.53
CA ILE A 71 6.62 -0.06 4.68
C ILE A 71 6.23 -1.53 4.53
N ILE A 72 7.18 -2.43 4.27
CA ILE A 72 6.94 -3.87 4.09
C ILE A 72 7.80 -4.64 5.09
N THR A 73 7.19 -5.55 5.84
CA THR A 73 7.87 -6.34 6.87
C THR A 73 8.98 -7.24 6.30
N ASP A 74 8.73 -7.86 5.15
CA ASP A 74 9.65 -8.77 4.45
C ASP A 74 9.62 -8.47 2.95
N LEU A 75 10.47 -7.52 2.53
CA LEU A 75 10.54 -7.09 1.14
C LEU A 75 10.97 -8.23 0.21
N ASP A 76 11.94 -9.05 0.63
CA ASP A 76 12.40 -10.22 -0.13
C ASP A 76 11.24 -11.18 -0.44
N GLN A 77 10.37 -11.44 0.54
CA GLN A 77 9.17 -12.25 0.33
C GLN A 77 8.23 -11.62 -0.70
N PHE A 78 8.05 -10.30 -0.67
CA PHE A 78 7.17 -9.57 -1.61
C PHE A 78 7.73 -9.57 -3.03
N ILE A 79 9.04 -9.41 -3.19
CA ILE A 79 9.75 -9.54 -4.47
C ILE A 79 9.53 -10.96 -5.02
N ASN A 80 9.82 -11.99 -4.21
CA ASN A 80 9.70 -13.39 -4.61
C ASN A 80 8.26 -13.81 -4.92
N SER A 81 7.27 -13.13 -4.33
CA SER A 81 5.84 -13.40 -4.55
C SER A 81 5.21 -12.51 -5.65
N ASN A 82 6.01 -11.68 -6.31
CA ASN A 82 5.57 -10.71 -7.32
C ASN A 82 4.46 -9.76 -6.81
N TYR A 83 4.69 -9.16 -5.64
CA TYR A 83 3.81 -8.15 -5.03
C TYR A 83 4.38 -6.73 -5.07
N VAL A 84 5.46 -6.50 -5.81
CA VAL A 84 6.02 -5.17 -6.08
C VAL A 84 6.21 -5.01 -7.59
N LEU A 85 5.85 -3.84 -8.11
CA LEU A 85 5.89 -3.52 -9.55
C LEU A 85 5.01 -4.48 -10.38
N VAL A 86 3.94 -5.00 -9.79
CA VAL A 86 3.03 -6.00 -10.36
C VAL A 86 2.52 -5.58 -11.73
N PHE A 87 2.04 -4.33 -11.85
CA PHE A 87 1.52 -3.78 -13.11
C PHE A 87 2.51 -2.84 -13.80
N LEU A 88 3.45 -2.27 -13.05
CA LEU A 88 4.40 -1.29 -13.59
C LEU A 88 5.37 -1.90 -14.60
N ARG A 89 5.73 -3.19 -14.45
CA ARG A 89 6.55 -3.91 -15.44
C ARG A 89 5.82 -4.04 -16.77
N ASP A 90 4.58 -4.54 -16.76
CA ASP A 90 3.76 -4.67 -17.96
C ASP A 90 3.49 -3.29 -18.59
N ALA A 91 3.21 -2.29 -17.76
CA ALA A 91 3.01 -0.92 -18.22
C ALA A 91 4.25 -0.39 -18.94
N HIS A 92 5.45 -0.55 -18.35
CA HIS A 92 6.72 -0.16 -18.97
C HIS A 92 6.91 -0.81 -20.34
N PHE A 93 6.87 -2.15 -20.38
CA PHE A 93 7.21 -2.89 -21.59
C PHE A 93 6.19 -2.72 -22.72
N ASN A 94 4.94 -2.38 -22.39
CA ASN A 94 3.87 -2.20 -23.37
C ASN A 94 3.52 -0.72 -23.65
N GLY A 95 4.32 0.22 -23.12
CA GLY A 95 4.22 1.65 -23.42
C GLY A 95 3.05 2.37 -22.72
N TYR A 96 2.60 1.85 -21.58
CA TYR A 96 1.56 2.47 -20.76
C TYR A 96 2.14 3.31 -19.62
N GLN A 97 1.34 4.29 -19.19
CA GLN A 97 1.50 5.03 -17.95
C GLN A 97 0.28 4.86 -17.07
N LEU A 98 0.50 4.52 -15.81
CA LEU A 98 -0.53 4.35 -14.78
C LEU A 98 -0.65 5.60 -13.91
N GLY A 99 -1.85 5.86 -13.42
CA GLY A 99 -2.10 6.84 -12.38
C GLY A 99 -3.27 6.45 -11.49
N SER A 100 -3.05 6.41 -10.17
CA SER A 100 -4.11 6.25 -9.18
C SER A 100 -4.92 7.54 -9.08
N LYS A 101 -6.26 7.43 -9.13
CA LYS A 101 -7.17 8.58 -8.99
C LYS A 101 -7.84 8.64 -7.63
N ASN A 102 -8.47 7.54 -7.25
CA ASN A 102 -9.21 7.41 -6.00
C ASN A 102 -8.74 6.16 -5.29
N ILE A 103 -8.26 6.31 -4.06
CA ILE A 103 -7.87 5.20 -3.18
C ILE A 103 -8.84 5.17 -2.01
N ASN A 104 -9.54 4.05 -1.85
CA ASN A 104 -10.44 3.81 -0.72
C ASN A 104 -9.87 2.66 0.12
N ILE A 105 -9.58 2.91 1.40
CA ILE A 105 -9.01 1.93 2.33
C ILE A 105 -9.92 1.82 3.56
N GLN A 106 -10.39 0.61 3.82
CA GLN A 106 -11.33 0.33 4.92
C GLN A 106 -10.80 -0.83 5.77
N LYS A 107 -10.71 -0.61 7.09
CA LYS A 107 -10.37 -1.69 8.02
C LYS A 107 -11.51 -2.71 8.02
N THR A 108 -11.20 -3.99 7.80
CA THR A 108 -12.20 -5.05 7.85
C THR A 108 -12.65 -5.26 9.29
N GLU A 109 -13.92 -4.97 9.57
CA GLU A 109 -14.51 -5.10 10.91
C GLU A 109 -14.48 -6.55 11.43
N ASN A 110 -14.53 -6.69 12.76
CA ASN A 110 -14.67 -7.98 13.45
C ASN A 110 -13.55 -9.00 13.18
N THR A 111 -12.37 -8.52 12.75
CA THR A 111 -11.17 -9.34 12.63
C THR A 111 -10.15 -8.93 13.70
N GLN A 112 -9.50 -9.90 14.34
CA GLN A 112 -8.35 -9.64 15.23
C GLN A 112 -7.07 -9.33 14.43
N SER A 113 -7.13 -9.50 13.10
CA SER A 113 -6.06 -9.15 12.18
C SER A 113 -6.16 -7.67 11.81
N ASN A 114 -5.03 -6.95 11.72
CA ASN A 114 -4.95 -5.66 11.04
C ASN A 114 -5.17 -5.86 9.53
N LEU A 115 -6.39 -6.24 9.14
CA LEU A 115 -6.83 -6.53 7.77
C LEU A 115 -7.59 -5.34 7.22
N TYR A 116 -7.26 -4.98 5.99
CA TYR A 116 -7.85 -3.86 5.28
C TYR A 116 -8.30 -4.31 3.90
N ASP A 117 -9.49 -3.89 3.52
CA ASP A 117 -9.98 -3.91 2.14
C ASP A 117 -9.54 -2.61 1.46
N TYR A 118 -9.15 -2.71 0.19
CA TYR A 118 -8.85 -1.52 -0.61
C TYR A 118 -9.49 -1.60 -1.99
N GLU A 119 -9.76 -0.43 -2.56
CA GLU A 119 -10.12 -0.23 -3.96
C GLU A 119 -9.34 0.97 -4.50
N VAL A 120 -8.73 0.80 -5.67
CA VAL A 120 -8.01 1.85 -6.39
C VAL A 120 -8.63 2.00 -7.77
N GLU A 121 -9.07 3.22 -8.10
CA GLU A 121 -9.34 3.59 -9.48
C GLU A 121 -8.02 3.92 -10.17
N VAL A 122 -7.66 3.10 -11.15
CA VAL A 122 -6.41 3.20 -11.90
C VAL A 122 -6.73 3.70 -13.31
N GLU A 123 -6.18 4.86 -13.65
CA GLU A 123 -6.07 5.34 -15.02
C GLU A 123 -4.87 4.67 -15.68
N TYR A 124 -5.05 4.21 -16.92
CA TYR A 124 -3.96 3.71 -17.76
C TYR A 124 -4.01 4.41 -19.12
N ARG A 125 -2.84 4.86 -19.58
CA ARG A 125 -2.70 5.69 -20.77
C ARG A 125 -1.65 5.14 -21.71
N LYS A 126 -1.97 5.11 -23.00
CA LYS A 126 -1.04 4.76 -24.08
C LYS A 126 -1.37 5.63 -25.27
N ASP A 127 -0.36 6.30 -25.81
CA ASP A 127 -0.51 7.34 -26.83
C ASP A 127 -1.53 8.42 -26.38
N GLU A 128 -2.56 8.69 -27.20
CA GLU A 128 -3.63 9.63 -26.89
C GLU A 128 -4.84 8.97 -26.20
N GLN A 129 -4.79 7.65 -25.96
CA GLN A 129 -5.89 6.90 -25.36
C GLN A 129 -5.73 6.83 -23.84
N THR A 130 -6.82 7.11 -23.13
CA THR A 130 -6.89 7.06 -21.67
C THR A 130 -8.15 6.30 -21.28
N SER A 131 -7.99 5.33 -20.38
CA SER A 131 -9.07 4.53 -19.84
C SER A 131 -8.86 4.32 -18.34
N THR A 132 -9.91 3.88 -17.63
CA THR A 132 -9.85 3.58 -16.21
C THR A 132 -10.37 2.18 -15.89
N THR A 133 -9.88 1.61 -14.80
CA THR A 133 -10.39 0.37 -14.21
C THR A 133 -10.26 0.40 -12.69
N ILE A 134 -10.98 -0.47 -12.00
CA ILE A 134 -10.84 -0.65 -10.56
C ILE A 134 -9.96 -1.85 -10.29
N VAL A 135 -8.99 -1.69 -9.39
CA VAL A 135 -8.23 -2.78 -8.77
C VAL A 135 -8.63 -2.84 -7.30
N SER A 136 -9.01 -4.02 -6.82
CA SER A 136 -9.42 -4.19 -5.42
C SER A 136 -8.59 -5.26 -4.72
N GLY A 137 -8.54 -5.26 -3.41
CA GLY A 137 -7.76 -6.27 -2.71
C GLY A 137 -7.89 -6.25 -1.20
N LYS A 138 -7.05 -7.07 -0.58
CA LYS A 138 -6.99 -7.26 0.87
C LYS A 138 -5.53 -7.27 1.32
N ILE A 139 -5.21 -6.43 2.30
CA ILE A 139 -3.86 -6.29 2.85
C ILE A 139 -3.88 -6.47 4.37
N ASN A 140 -2.87 -7.18 4.89
CA ASN A 140 -2.59 -7.22 6.30
C ASN A 140 -1.37 -6.38 6.67
N LEU A 141 -1.49 -5.70 7.81
CA LEU A 141 -0.38 -5.08 8.51
C LEU A 141 0.02 -5.94 9.72
N ASP A 142 1.28 -5.84 10.14
CA ASP A 142 1.75 -6.39 11.40
C ASP A 142 1.41 -5.48 12.60
N GLU A 143 2.08 -5.69 13.74
CA GLU A 143 1.90 -4.89 14.96
C GLU A 143 2.59 -3.53 14.92
N ASN A 144 3.55 -3.32 14.03
CA ASN A 144 4.24 -2.05 13.81
C ASN A 144 3.51 -1.16 12.79
N GLY A 145 2.58 -1.73 12.03
CA GLY A 145 1.85 -1.04 10.97
C GLY A 145 2.44 -1.28 9.57
N ASP A 146 3.44 -2.16 9.45
CA ASP A 146 4.09 -2.49 8.19
C ASP A 146 3.30 -3.57 7.45
N ILE A 147 3.35 -3.54 6.12
CA ILE A 147 2.62 -4.48 5.28
C ILE A 147 3.29 -5.86 5.39
N SER A 148 2.59 -6.77 6.04
CA SER A 148 3.07 -8.14 6.25
C SER A 148 2.57 -9.11 5.19
N ARG A 149 1.43 -8.83 4.54
CA ARG A 149 0.87 -9.74 3.53
C ARG A 149 -0.15 -9.09 2.60
N ILE A 150 0.01 -9.32 1.30
CA ILE A 150 -1.06 -9.20 0.32
C ILE A 150 -1.89 -10.50 0.34
N ARG A 151 -3.19 -10.40 0.69
CA ARG A 151 -4.12 -11.55 0.73
C ARG A 151 -4.81 -11.76 -0.60
N LYS A 152 -5.11 -10.66 -1.29
CA LYS A 152 -5.77 -10.64 -2.59
C LYS A 152 -5.40 -9.34 -3.31
N MET A 153 -5.17 -9.44 -4.61
CA MET A 153 -5.08 -8.32 -5.54
C MET A 153 -5.86 -8.69 -6.79
N ASP A 154 -7.01 -8.06 -6.98
CA ASP A 154 -7.94 -8.26 -8.09
C ASP A 154 -7.70 -7.20 -9.17
N GLY A 155 -6.69 -7.43 -9.99
CA GLY A 155 -6.31 -6.53 -11.09
C GLY A 155 -6.32 -7.22 -12.45
N GLN A 156 -7.06 -8.32 -12.60
CA GLN A 156 -7.06 -9.10 -13.85
C GLN A 156 -7.38 -8.23 -15.06
N LYS A 157 -8.42 -7.40 -14.97
CA LYS A 157 -8.79 -6.48 -16.06
C LYS A 157 -7.64 -5.51 -16.40
N LEU A 158 -6.96 -4.95 -15.40
CA LEU A 158 -5.82 -4.07 -15.65
C LEU A 158 -4.70 -4.85 -16.36
N SER A 159 -4.36 -6.04 -15.89
CA SER A 159 -3.34 -6.89 -16.52
C SER A 159 -3.69 -7.25 -17.97
N GLU A 160 -4.95 -7.59 -18.26
CA GLU A 160 -5.40 -7.86 -19.63
C GLU A 160 -5.23 -6.64 -20.54
N GLU A 161 -5.62 -5.45 -20.09
CA GLU A 161 -5.49 -4.21 -20.89
C GLU A 161 -4.03 -3.81 -21.12
N LEU A 162 -3.15 -3.99 -20.13
CA LEU A 162 -1.73 -3.65 -20.27
C LEU A 162 -0.98 -4.59 -21.22
N ASN A 163 -1.51 -5.79 -21.48
CA ASN A 163 -0.88 -6.79 -22.34
C ASN A 163 -1.53 -6.89 -23.75
N ASN A 164 -2.46 -5.99 -24.06
CA ASN A 164 -3.08 -5.83 -25.39
C ASN A 164 -2.31 -4.80 -26.24
#